data_AF-A0A2H6FE27-F1
#
_entry.id   AF-A0A2H6FE27-F1
#
_cell.length_a   1.000
_cell.length_b   1.000
_cell.length_c   1.000
_cell.angle_alpha   90.00
_cell.angle_beta   90.00
_cell.angle_gamma   90.00
#
_symmetry.space_group_name_H-M   'P 1'
#
loop_
_entity.id
_entity.type
_entity.pdbx_description
1 polymer ?
#
loop_
_entity_poly.entity_id
_entity_poly.type
_entity_poly.pdbx_seq_one_letter_code
_entity_poly.pdbx_strand_id
1 'polypeptide(L)' 'MRKNLEVLHDSTSKEMIWNDGDEMYYPKGVTDPDYCVLKFTAQNGRYYSNFKSVDFEVE' A
#
# COMPACT_ATOMS: atom_id res chain seq x y z
N MET A 1 -3.89 -10.05 -10.26
CA MET A 1 -4.50 -8.77 -9.83
C MET A 1 -3.97 -7.66 -10.72
N ARG A 2 -4.86 -6.98 -11.45
CA ARG A 2 -4.54 -5.74 -12.18
C ARG A 2 -4.77 -4.55 -11.26
N LYS A 3 -3.89 -3.55 -11.32
CA LYS A 3 -3.84 -2.44 -10.36
C LYS A 3 -3.13 -1.21 -10.94
N ASN A 4 -3.36 -0.07 -10.29
CA ASN A 4 -2.51 1.11 -10.36
C ASN A 4 -1.71 1.25 -9.06
N LEU A 5 -0.50 1.79 -9.18
CA LEU A 5 0.41 2.08 -8.06
C LEU A 5 0.87 3.53 -8.18
N GLU A 6 0.72 4.28 -7.10
CA GLU A 6 1.09 5.68 -7.01
C GLU A 6 1.91 5.91 -5.73
N VAL A 7 2.93 6.76 -5.81
CA VAL A 7 3.67 7.22 -4.63
C VAL A 7 2.96 8.44 -4.05
N LEU A 8 2.63 8.39 -2.76
CA LEU A 8 2.05 9.54 -2.05
C LEU A 8 3.18 10.36 -1.43
N HIS A 9 3.30 11.60 -1.89
CA HIS A 9 4.33 12.55 -1.43
C HIS A 9 3.84 13.50 -0.34
N ASP A 10 2.53 13.57 -0.10
CA ASP A 10 1.95 14.48 0.89
C ASP A 10 2.23 14.02 2.33
N SER A 11 2.53 14.98 3.20
CA SER A 11 2.83 14.70 4.62
C SER A 11 1.62 14.13 5.35
N THR A 12 0.40 14.55 5.00
CA THR A 12 -0.83 14.07 5.62
C THR A 12 -0.99 12.54 5.49
N SER A 13 -0.78 11.99 4.30
CA SER A 13 -0.84 10.53 4.09
C SER A 13 0.30 9.80 4.80
N LYS A 14 1.50 10.38 4.82
CA LYS A 14 2.65 9.83 5.54
C LYS A 14 2.40 9.74 7.05
N GLU A 15 1.84 10.79 7.64
CA GLU A 15 1.48 10.86 9.06
C GLU A 15 0.33 9.93 9.42
N MET A 16 -0.68 9.81 8.54
CA MET A 16 -1.83 8.93 8.77
C MET A 16 -1.46 7.43 8.76
N ILE A 17 -0.47 7.04 7.96
CA ILE A 17 -0.06 5.64 7.80
C ILE A 17 1.05 5.24 8.78
N TRP A 18 1.78 6.20 9.34
CA TRP A 18 2.85 5.94 10.30
C TRP A 18 2.33 5.19 11.54
N ASN A 19 3.00 4.12 11.96
CA ASN A 19 2.66 3.34 13.15
C ASN A 19 3.85 3.20 14.11
N ASP A 20 3.55 2.91 15.38
CA ASP A 20 4.56 2.57 16.38
C ASP A 20 5.35 1.33 15.93
N GLY A 21 6.69 1.45 15.91
CA GLY A 21 7.63 0.44 15.41
C GLY A 21 8.23 0.78 14.05
N ASP A 22 7.63 1.69 13.27
CA ASP A 22 8.21 2.16 12.00
C ASP A 22 9.52 2.93 12.24
N GLU A 23 9.72 3.51 13.42
CA GLU A 23 10.96 4.18 13.81
C GLU A 23 12.20 3.26 13.80
N MET A 24 12.00 1.94 13.89
CA MET A 24 13.10 0.97 13.76
C MET A 24 13.69 0.98 12.34
N TYR A 25 12.86 1.21 11.33
CA TYR A 25 13.26 1.23 9.92
C TYR A 25 13.49 2.64 9.40
N TYR A 26 12.83 3.64 9.97
CA TYR A 26 12.91 5.04 9.59
C TYR A 26 13.25 5.91 10.83
N PRO A 27 14.53 5.96 11.25
CA PRO A 27 14.94 6.61 12.50
C PRO A 27 14.66 8.12 12.55
N LYS A 28 14.48 8.77 11.40
CA LYS A 28 14.09 10.19 11.32
C LYS A 28 12.58 10.40 11.38
N GLY A 29 11.81 9.33 11.60
CA GLY A 29 10.36 9.36 11.71
C GLY A 29 9.67 9.58 10.37
N VAL A 30 8.47 10.15 10.42
CA VAL A 30 7.61 10.42 9.25
C VAL A 30 8.25 11.32 8.17
N THR A 31 9.29 12.09 8.53
CA THR A 31 10.02 12.98 7.62
C THR A 31 11.30 12.34 7.06
N ASP A 32 11.56 11.06 7.34
CA ASP A 32 12.70 10.36 6.79
C ASP A 32 12.64 10.37 5.24
N PRO A 33 13.71 10.78 4.54
CA PRO A 33 13.74 10.79 3.07
C PRO A 33 13.52 9.41 2.47
N ASP A 34 13.84 8.34 3.21
CA ASP A 34 13.65 6.96 2.77
C ASP A 34 12.24 6.43 3.09
N TYR A 35 11.44 7.17 3.87
CA TYR A 35 10.05 6.82 4.15
C TYR A 35 9.13 7.25 3.01
N CYS A 36 8.50 6.26 2.38
CA CYS A 36 7.65 6.41 1.21
C CYS A 36 6.35 5.62 1.40
N VAL A 37 5.22 6.27 1.09
CA VAL A 37 3.90 5.65 1.13
C VAL A 37 3.45 5.32 -0.29
N LEU A 38 2.96 4.11 -0.49
CA LEU A 38 2.41 3.65 -1.76
C LEU A 38 0.89 3.50 -1.68
N LYS A 39 0.19 4.12 -2.60
CA LYS A 39 -1.25 3.91 -2.82
C LYS A 39 -1.43 2.83 -3.87
N PHE A 40 -2.01 1.71 -3.45
CA PHE A 40 -2.42 0.63 -4.32
C PHE A 40 -3.92 0.73 -4.60
N THR A 41 -4.30 0.80 -5.88
CA THR A 41 -5.70 0.79 -6.31
C THR A 41 -5.95 -0.46 -7.15
N ALA A 42 -6.70 -1.40 -6.59
CA ALA A 42 -7.15 -2.61 -7.26
C ALA A 42 -8.09 -2.28 -8.43
N GLN A 43 -7.93 -2.97 -9.55
CA GLN A 43 -8.91 -2.92 -10.66
C GLN A 43 -9.64 -4.25 -10.78
N ASN A 44 -8.91 -5.37 -10.66
CA ASN A 44 -9.49 -6.69 -10.64
C ASN A 44 -8.65 -7.67 -9.85
N GLY A 45 -9.28 -8.72 -9.35
CA GLY A 45 -8.68 -9.77 -8.55
C GLY A 45 -8.88 -11.16 -9.15
N ARG A 46 -8.05 -12.09 -8.68
CA ARG A 46 -8.22 -13.52 -8.94
C ARG A 46 -8.12 -14.27 -7.62
N TYR A 47 -9.20 -14.96 -7.26
CA TYR A 47 -9.29 -15.76 -6.05
C TYR A 47 -9.02 -17.24 -6.39
N TYR A 48 -8.15 -17.90 -5.62
CA TYR A 48 -7.81 -19.31 -5.79
C TYR A 48 -8.27 -20.10 -4.57
N SER A 49 -9.12 -21.12 -4.76
CA SER A 49 -9.63 -21.99 -3.69
C SER A 49 -10.23 -23.27 -4.26
N ASN A 50 -10.18 -24.38 -3.51
CA ASN A 50 -10.78 -25.67 -3.91
C ASN A 50 -10.40 -26.13 -5.33
N PHE A 51 -9.12 -26.00 -5.69
CA PHE A 51 -8.61 -26.28 -7.04
C PHE A 51 -9.30 -25.50 -8.18
N LYS A 52 -9.88 -24.35 -7.87
CA LYS A 52 -10.54 -23.43 -8.82
C LYS A 52 -9.95 -22.02 -8.70
N SER A 53 -10.06 -21.27 -9.79
CA SER A 53 -9.76 -19.83 -9.82
C SER A 53 -10.96 -19.04 -10.33
N VAL A 54 -11.30 -17.94 -9.66
CA VAL A 54 -12.38 -17.03 -10.03
C VAL A 54 -11.82 -15.63 -10.24
N ASP A 55 -12.05 -15.07 -11.42
CA ASP A 55 -11.73 -13.67 -11.74
C ASP A 55 -12.92 -12.76 -11.35
N PHE A 56 -12.62 -11.58 -10.81
CA PHE A 56 -13.62 -10.58 -10.45
C PHE A 56 -13.07 -9.16 -10.66
N GLU A 57 -13.92 -8.23 -11.10
CA GLU A 57 -13.60 -6.80 -11.15
C GLU A 57 -13.88 -6.15 -9.79
N VAL A 58 -13.11 -5.11 -9.45
CA VAL A 58 -13.28 -4.31 -8.23
C VAL A 58 -13.97 -3.01 -8.64
N GLU A 59 -15.18 -2.76 -8.13
CA GLU A 59 -15.92 -1.49 -8.31
C GLU A 59 -15.29 -0.34 -7.52
#